data_AF-A0AAV2SHG4-F1
#
_entry.id   AF-A0AAV2SHG4-F1
#
_cell.length_a   1.000
_cell.length_b   1.000
_cell.length_c   1.000
_cell.angle_alpha   90.00
_cell.angle_beta   90.00
_cell.angle_gamma   90.00
#
_symmetry.space_group_name_H-M   'P 1'
#
loop_
_entity.id
_entity.type
_entity.pdbx_description
1 polymer ?
#
loop_
_entity_poly.entity_id
_entity_poly.type
_entity_poly.pdbx_seq_one_letter_code
_entity_poly.pdbx_strand_id
1 'polypeptide(L)'
;WRHATEGILIANKLYLKRDYKAHIELESQVADHCIGHALSCPREVRHQAFCNHQHNLPCHACEELKKCMQNIDDAFDELNFPSEAMKADLQYRFCQSRKAVQAWKAHQLRSVNQDHARIDILQGLTPNSAFITQ
;
A
#
# COMPACT_ATOMS: atom_id res chain seq x y z
N TRP A 1 0.86 -14.76 21.19
CA TRP A 1 0.15 -13.83 20.29
C TRP A 1 0.82 -12.46 20.24
N ARG A 2 0.76 -11.62 21.30
CA ARG A 2 1.30 -10.24 21.30
C ARG A 2 2.72 -10.08 20.72
N HIS A 3 3.71 -10.83 21.24
CA HIS A 3 5.10 -10.72 20.77
C HIS A 3 5.29 -11.12 19.30
N ALA A 4 4.51 -12.08 18.81
CA ALA A 4 4.55 -12.48 17.40
C ALA A 4 3.98 -11.37 16.50
N THR A 5 2.81 -10.84 16.86
CA THR A 5 2.17 -9.71 16.16
C THR A 5 3.07 -8.47 16.12
N GLU A 6 3.67 -8.12 17.27
CA GLU A 6 4.60 -7.01 17.37
C GLU A 6 5.84 -7.22 16.49
N GLY A 7 6.43 -8.42 16.50
CA GLY A 7 7.54 -8.77 15.62
C GLY A 7 7.21 -8.61 14.14
N ILE A 8 6.03 -9.06 13.71
CA ILE A 8 5.55 -8.91 12.32
C ILE A 8 5.36 -7.43 11.96
N LEU A 9 4.80 -6.63 12.86
CA LEU A 9 4.63 -5.18 12.63
C LEU A 9 5.98 -4.46 12.50
N ILE A 10 6.98 -4.82 13.31
CA ILE A 10 8.33 -4.27 13.23
C ILE A 10 8.99 -4.66 11.90
N ALA A 11 8.93 -5.94 11.52
CA ALA A 11 9.47 -6.41 10.25
C ALA A 11 8.81 -5.70 9.05
N ASN A 12 7.48 -5.57 9.07
CA ASN A 12 6.74 -4.86 8.01
C ASN A 12 7.04 -3.37 7.97
N LYS A 13 7.21 -2.72 9.13
CA LYS A 13 7.64 -1.32 9.18
C LYS A 13 9.00 -1.13 8.52
N LEU A 14 9.93 -2.05 8.72
CA LEU A 14 11.25 -2.01 8.07
C LEU A 14 11.13 -2.25 6.57
N TYR A 15 10.37 -3.26 6.17
CA TYR A 15 10.08 -3.58 4.76
C TYR A 15 9.50 -2.37 4.02
N LEU A 16 8.44 -1.74 4.55
CA LEU A 16 7.81 -0.56 3.95
C LEU A 16 8.72 0.66 3.86
N LYS A 17 9.78 0.72 4.69
CA LYS A 17 10.74 1.84 4.70
C LYS A 17 11.95 1.61 3.80
N ARG A 18 12.30 0.36 3.50
CA ARG A 18 13.57 0.01 2.85
C ARG A 18 13.36 -0.66 1.49
N ASP A 19 12.53 -1.70 1.46
CA ASP A 19 12.51 -2.63 0.34
C ASP A 19 11.27 -2.45 -0.54
N TYR A 20 10.14 -2.06 0.05
CA TYR A 20 8.87 -1.96 -0.67
C TYR A 20 8.96 -1.08 -1.93
N LYS A 21 9.65 0.07 -1.86
CA LYS A 21 9.81 0.97 -3.01
C LYS A 21 10.55 0.30 -4.19
N ALA A 22 11.51 -0.58 -3.90
CA ALA A 22 12.28 -1.29 -4.92
C ALA A 22 11.50 -2.44 -5.58
N HIS A 23 10.42 -2.90 -4.95
CA HIS A 23 9.56 -3.95 -5.52
C HIS A 23 8.47 -3.40 -6.44
N ILE A 24 8.24 -2.08 -6.44
CA ILE A 24 7.19 -1.44 -7.23
C ILE A 24 7.60 -1.38 -8.70
N GLU A 25 6.69 -1.80 -9.58
CA GLU A 25 6.89 -1.84 -11.03
C GLU A 25 5.64 -1.35 -11.76
N LEU A 26 5.78 -0.85 -12.99
CA LEU A 26 4.64 -0.48 -13.84
C LEU A 26 3.69 -1.66 -14.04
N GLU A 27 4.26 -2.81 -14.36
CA GLU A 27 3.58 -4.09 -14.54
C GLU A 27 4.26 -5.13 -13.65
N SER A 28 3.53 -5.70 -12.69
CA SER A 28 4.07 -6.70 -11.77
C SER A 28 3.06 -7.82 -11.59
N GLN A 29 3.55 -9.06 -11.47
CA GLN A 29 2.68 -10.20 -11.16
C GLN A 29 2.23 -10.22 -9.69
N VAL A 30 2.73 -9.32 -8.86
CA VAL A 30 2.26 -9.09 -7.49
C VAL A 30 1.31 -7.88 -7.48
N ALA A 31 0.05 -8.10 -7.10
CA ALA A 31 -1.00 -7.07 -7.08
C ALA A 31 -0.59 -5.79 -6.34
N ASP A 32 0.05 -5.94 -5.18
CA ASP A 32 0.49 -4.84 -4.34
C ASP A 32 1.67 -4.04 -4.91
N HIS A 33 2.39 -4.58 -5.90
CA HIS A 33 3.59 -3.99 -6.48
C HIS A 33 3.33 -3.36 -7.85
N CYS A 34 2.31 -3.83 -8.57
CA CYS A 34 1.92 -3.27 -9.85
C CYS A 34 1.29 -1.89 -9.66
N ILE A 35 1.91 -0.85 -10.22
CA ILE A 35 1.41 0.52 -10.18
C ILE A 35 0.00 0.60 -10.78
N GLY A 36 -0.18 0.02 -11.97
CA GLY A 36 -1.45 0.03 -12.68
C GLY A 36 -2.57 -0.57 -11.83
N HIS A 37 -2.34 -1.72 -11.21
CA HIS A 37 -3.34 -2.37 -10.38
C HIS A 37 -3.54 -1.69 -9.03
N ALA A 38 -2.46 -1.43 -8.29
CA ALA A 38 -2.50 -0.97 -6.91
C ALA A 38 -2.99 0.48 -6.76
N LEU A 39 -2.86 1.32 -7.80
CA LEU A 39 -3.42 2.68 -7.83
C LEU A 39 -4.80 2.75 -8.49
N SER A 40 -5.29 1.66 -9.08
CA SER A 40 -6.62 1.61 -9.72
C SER A 40 -7.73 1.86 -8.69
N CYS A 41 -8.64 2.78 -8.98
CA CYS A 41 -9.78 3.07 -8.12
C CYS A 41 -11.01 2.28 -8.58
N PRO A 42 -11.50 1.27 -7.83
CA PRO A 42 -12.67 0.50 -8.25
C PRO A 42 -13.97 1.32 -8.32
N ARG A 43 -14.02 2.49 -7.69
CA ARG A 43 -15.25 3.31 -7.56
C ARG A 43 -15.38 4.46 -8.57
N GLU A 44 -14.30 4.84 -9.25
CA GLU A 44 -14.30 5.94 -10.22
C GLU A 44 -13.70 5.42 -11.52
N VAL A 45 -14.56 5.24 -12.53
CA VAL A 45 -14.20 4.66 -13.83
C VAL A 45 -13.04 5.39 -14.49
N ARG A 46 -12.96 6.72 -14.33
CA ARG A 46 -11.86 7.52 -14.90
C ARG A 46 -10.50 7.28 -14.23
N HIS A 47 -10.51 6.68 -13.05
CA HIS A 47 -9.31 6.33 -12.29
C HIS A 47 -9.09 4.81 -12.23
N GLN A 48 -9.83 4.04 -13.03
CA GLN A 48 -9.58 2.62 -13.20
C GLN A 48 -8.45 2.42 -14.21
N ALA A 49 -7.50 1.58 -13.84
CA ALA A 49 -6.50 1.03 -14.75
C ALA A 49 -6.75 -0.46 -14.94
N PHE A 50 -6.52 -0.92 -16.18
CA PHE A 50 -6.65 -2.31 -16.58
C PHE A 50 -5.28 -2.85 -16.94
N CYS A 51 -4.91 -3.97 -16.32
CA CYS A 51 -3.66 -4.68 -16.61
C CYS A 51 -3.95 -5.77 -17.65
N ASN A 52 -3.04 -5.95 -18.60
CA ASN A 52 -3.03 -7.05 -19.57
C ASN A 52 -2.31 -8.32 -19.04
N HIS A 53 -1.87 -8.30 -17.78
CA HIS A 53 -1.16 -9.37 -17.08
C HIS A 53 -1.93 -9.83 -15.83
N GLN A 54 -1.49 -10.96 -15.27
CA GLN A 54 -2.10 -11.57 -14.07
C GLN A 54 -1.38 -11.15 -12.78
N HIS A 55 -2.13 -11.10 -11.68
CA HIS A 55 -1.62 -10.82 -10.34
C HIS A 55 -1.68 -12.05 -9.44
N ASN A 56 -0.97 -13.10 -9.83
CA ASN A 56 -1.04 -14.42 -9.20
C ASN A 56 0.15 -14.73 -8.26
N LEU A 57 1.14 -13.83 -8.18
CA LEU A 57 2.27 -14.01 -7.27
C LEU A 57 2.03 -13.31 -5.93
N PRO A 58 2.28 -14.00 -4.80
CA PRO A 58 2.24 -13.37 -3.49
C PRO A 58 3.56 -12.66 -3.20
N CYS A 59 3.49 -11.52 -2.54
CA CYS A 59 4.64 -10.98 -1.80
C CYS A 59 4.50 -11.36 -0.33
N HIS A 60 5.46 -12.13 0.19
CA HIS A 60 5.43 -12.59 1.57
C HIS A 60 5.23 -11.44 2.57
N ALA A 61 5.99 -10.34 2.46
CA ALA A 61 5.85 -9.22 3.39
C ALA A 61 4.48 -8.53 3.28
N CYS A 62 3.97 -8.30 2.06
CA CYS A 62 2.63 -7.74 1.87
C CYS A 62 1.54 -8.63 2.45
N GLU A 63 1.63 -9.94 2.25
CA GLU A 63 0.67 -10.90 2.79
C GLU A 63 0.75 -11.01 4.31
N GLU A 64 1.94 -11.03 4.89
CA GLU A 64 2.12 -11.04 6.34
C GLU A 64 1.57 -9.76 6.98
N LEU A 65 1.70 -8.60 6.33
CA LEU A 65 1.05 -7.37 6.81
C LEU A 65 -0.47 -7.48 6.81
N LYS A 66 -1.07 -7.99 5.73
CA LYS A 66 -2.52 -8.18 5.61
C LYS A 66 -3.03 -9.12 6.69
N LYS A 67 -2.40 -10.29 6.83
CA LYS A 67 -2.72 -11.27 7.87
C LYS A 67 -2.55 -10.70 9.27
N CYS A 68 -1.48 -9.95 9.53
CA CYS A 68 -1.25 -9.33 10.83
C CYS A 68 -2.36 -8.33 11.19
N MET A 69 -2.81 -7.51 10.23
CA MET A 69 -3.94 -6.60 10.44
C MET A 69 -5.24 -7.38 10.72
N GLN A 70 -5.51 -8.44 9.96
CA GLN A 70 -6.68 -9.30 10.17
C GLN A 70 -6.64 -9.98 11.54
N ASN A 71 -5.49 -10.53 11.95
CA ASN A 71 -5.34 -11.15 13.26
C ASN A 71 -5.60 -10.16 14.41
N ILE A 72 -5.27 -8.87 14.22
CA ILE A 72 -5.59 -7.84 15.20
C ILE A 72 -7.08 -7.53 15.21
N ASP A 73 -7.75 -7.48 14.05
CA ASP A 73 -9.22 -7.36 13.96
C ASP A 73 -9.91 -8.54 14.67
N ASP A 74 -9.51 -9.78 14.36
CA ASP A 74 -10.10 -10.99 14.95
C ASP A 74 -9.91 -11.00 16.47
N ALA A 75 -8.70 -10.70 16.95
CA ALA A 75 -8.44 -10.60 18.38
C ALA A 75 -9.20 -9.45 19.03
N PHE A 76 -9.48 -8.37 18.31
CA PHE A 76 -10.29 -7.26 18.82
C PHE A 76 -11.75 -7.67 19.02
N ASP A 77 -12.30 -8.48 18.12
CA ASP A 77 -13.67 -8.97 18.18
C ASP A 77 -13.89 -9.98 19.33
N GLU A 78 -12.85 -10.71 19.74
CA GLU A 78 -12.88 -11.63 20.89
C GLU A 78 -12.77 -10.93 22.26
N LEU A 79 -12.40 -9.64 22.31
CA LEU A 79 -12.21 -8.92 23.56
C LEU A 79 -13.54 -8.47 24.18
N ASN A 80 -13.67 -8.70 25.49
CA ASN A 80 -14.72 -8.10 26.30
C ASN A 80 -14.28 -6.70 26.75
N PHE A 81 -14.99 -5.68 26.26
CA PHE A 81 -14.72 -4.29 26.63
C PHE A 81 -15.58 -3.87 27.83
N PRO A 82 -15.05 -3.05 28.75
CA PRO A 82 -15.81 -2.50 29.86
C PRO A 82 -17.01 -1.62 29.43
N SER A 83 -16.96 -1.05 28.22
CA SER A 83 -18.05 -0.27 27.65
C SER A 83 -17.98 -0.22 26.12
N GLU A 84 -19.13 -0.02 25.48
CA GLU A 84 -19.21 0.20 24.03
C GLU A 84 -18.46 1.46 23.58
N ALA A 85 -18.41 2.50 24.42
CA ALA A 85 -17.66 3.72 24.11
C ALA A 85 -16.15 3.43 24.00
N MET A 86 -15.60 2.62 24.90
CA MET A 86 -14.20 2.21 24.85
C MET A 86 -13.91 1.32 23.65
N LYS A 87 -14.82 0.39 23.33
CA LYS A 87 -14.74 -0.44 22.12
C LYS A 87 -14.70 0.43 20.87
N ALA A 88 -15.63 1.38 20.73
CA ALA A 88 -15.74 2.26 19.57
C ALA A 88 -14.49 3.14 19.38
N ASP A 89 -13.95 3.73 20.46
CA ASP A 89 -12.72 4.56 20.38
C ASP A 89 -11.53 3.74 19.89
N LEU A 90 -11.28 2.57 20.49
CA LEU A 90 -10.15 1.73 20.11
C LEU A 90 -10.30 1.19 18.69
N GLN A 91 -11.50 0.78 18.29
CA GLN A 91 -11.78 0.33 16.93
C GLN A 91 -11.55 1.45 15.91
N TYR A 92 -11.98 2.68 16.22
CA TYR A 92 -11.71 3.84 15.39
C TYR A 92 -10.20 4.08 15.24
N ARG A 93 -9.45 4.10 16.34
CA ARG A 93 -7.99 4.31 16.33
C ARG A 93 -7.26 3.23 15.54
N PHE A 94 -7.66 1.97 15.67
CA PHE A 94 -7.10 0.88 14.88
C PHE A 94 -7.40 1.06 13.39
N CYS A 95 -8.64 1.37 13.03
CA CYS A 95 -9.05 1.65 11.66
C CYS A 95 -8.24 2.81 11.03
N GLN A 96 -8.03 3.90 11.77
CA GLN A 96 -7.19 5.02 11.31
C GLN A 96 -5.73 4.59 11.13
N SER A 97 -5.20 3.78 12.04
CA SER A 97 -3.82 3.27 11.94
C SER A 97 -3.64 2.39 10.70
N ARG A 98 -4.61 1.50 10.42
CA ARG A 98 -4.62 0.66 9.22
C ARG A 98 -4.68 1.50 7.94
N LYS A 99 -5.55 2.51 7.91
CA LYS A 99 -5.63 3.48 6.80
C LYS A 99 -4.32 4.22 6.60
N ALA A 100 -3.64 4.63 7.67
CA ALA A 100 -2.36 5.32 7.57
C ALA A 100 -1.27 4.44 6.95
N VAL A 101 -1.21 3.15 7.31
CA VAL A 101 -0.29 2.18 6.70
C VAL A 101 -0.58 2.00 5.21
N GLN A 102 -1.85 1.83 4.83
CA GLN A 102 -2.26 1.73 3.42
C GLN A 102 -1.96 3.02 2.65
N ALA A 103 -2.20 4.19 3.25
CA ALA A 103 -1.91 5.49 2.65
C ALA A 103 -0.40 5.69 2.42
N TRP A 104 0.44 5.25 3.35
CA TRP A 104 1.90 5.26 3.19
C TRP A 104 2.32 4.37 2.01
N LYS A 105 1.79 3.14 1.94
CA LYS A 105 2.05 2.22 0.84
C LYS A 105 1.65 2.82 -0.52
N ALA A 106 0.46 3.42 -0.60
CA ALA A 106 -0.02 4.12 -1.79
C ALA A 106 0.82 5.36 -2.13
N HIS A 107 1.34 6.07 -1.13
CA HIS A 107 2.26 7.18 -1.35
C HIS A 107 3.57 6.73 -2.00
N GLN A 108 4.15 5.61 -1.55
CA GLN A 108 5.34 5.03 -2.19
C GLN A 108 5.07 4.65 -3.66
N LEU A 109 3.94 4.01 -3.94
CA LEU A 109 3.49 3.70 -5.31
C LEU A 109 3.40 4.96 -6.19
N ARG A 110 2.74 6.02 -5.68
CA ARG A 110 2.63 7.29 -6.40
C ARG A 110 3.98 7.95 -6.64
N SER A 111 4.90 7.88 -5.68
CA SER A 111 6.25 8.42 -5.86
C SER A 111 6.98 7.71 -7.01
N VAL A 112 6.94 6.37 -7.08
CA VAL A 112 7.57 5.63 -8.18
C VAL A 112 6.89 5.93 -9.52
N ASN A 113 5.56 6.00 -9.55
CA ASN A 113 4.82 6.37 -10.76
C ASN A 113 5.16 7.77 -11.27
N GLN A 114 5.30 8.75 -10.35
CA GLN A 114 5.74 10.10 -10.69
C GLN A 114 7.18 10.13 -11.23
N ASP A 115 8.07 9.33 -10.65
CA ASP A 115 9.44 9.18 -11.13
C ASP A 115 9.46 8.60 -12.57
N HIS A 116 8.65 7.57 -12.86
CA HIS A 116 8.48 7.04 -14.22
C HIS A 116 7.96 8.11 -15.19
N ALA A 117 6.84 8.76 -14.87
CA ALA A 117 6.26 9.79 -15.73
C ALA A 117 7.25 10.93 -16.00
N ARG A 118 8.07 11.31 -15.01
CA ARG A 118 9.13 12.30 -15.18
C ARG A 118 10.19 11.80 -16.17
N ILE A 119 10.66 10.57 -16.04
CA ILE A 119 11.66 9.99 -16.95
C ILE A 119 11.10 9.94 -18.38
N ASP A 120 9.86 9.49 -18.55
CA ASP A 120 9.20 9.39 -19.86
C ASP A 120 9.11 10.76 -20.54
N ILE A 121 8.73 11.81 -19.80
CA ILE A 121 8.68 13.17 -20.32
C ILE A 121 10.08 13.65 -20.74
N LEU A 122 11.10 13.41 -19.90
CA LEU A 122 12.48 13.82 -20.19
C LEU A 122 13.03 13.12 -21.44
N GLN A 123 12.71 11.84 -21.63
CA GLN A 123 13.09 11.07 -22.82
C GLN A 123 12.35 11.54 -24.09
N GLY A 124 11.15 12.09 -23.93
CA GLY A 124 10.34 12.64 -25.01
C GLY A 124 10.69 14.09 -25.42
N LEU A 125 11.67 14.73 -24.76
CA LEU A 125 12.04 16.10 -25.09
C LEU A 125 12.70 16.19 -26.48
N THR A 126 12.23 17.15 -27.27
CA THR A 126 12.85 17.59 -28.51
C THR A 126 13.74 18.82 -28.26
N PRO A 127 14.66 19.18 -29.18
CA PRO A 127 15.54 20.33 -29.03
C PRO A 127 14.84 21.68 -28.80
N ASN A 128 13.55 21.78 -29.17
CA ASN A 128 12.75 23.00 -29.05
C ASN A 128 11.70 22.90 -27.92
N SER A 129 11.85 21.94 -27.01
CA SER A 129 10.94 21.72 -25.88
C SER A 129 11.69 21.73 -24.55
N ALA A 130 10.99 22.09 -23.48
CA ALA A 130 11.51 22.06 -22.12
C ALA A 130 10.46 21.46 -21.19
N PHE A 131 10.93 20.72 -20.18
CA PHE A 131 10.07 20.23 -19.11
C PHE A 131 9.90 21.31 -18.04
N ILE A 132 8.66 21.70 -17.77
CA ILE A 132 8.34 22.71 -16.75
C ILE A 132 7.99 22.01 -15.44
N THR A 133 8.65 22.42 -14.36
CA THR A 133 8.37 21.95 -12.99
C THR A 133 7.72 23.06 -12.17
N GLN A 134 6.83 22.71 -11.23
CA GLN A 134 6.27 23.63 -10.24
C GLN A 134 7.13 23.71 -8.98
#